data_AF-A0A6H9T334-F1
#
_entry.id   AF-A0A6H9T334-F1
#
_cell.length_a   1.000
_cell.length_b   1.000
_cell.length_c   1.000
_cell.angle_alpha   90.00
_cell.angle_beta   90.00
_cell.angle_gamma   90.00
#
_symmetry.space_group_name_H-M   'P 1'
#
loop_
_entity.id
_entity.type
_entity.pdbx_description
1 polymer ?
#
loop_
_entity_poly.entity_id
_entity_poly.type
_entity_poly.pdbx_seq_one_letter_code
_entity_poly.pdbx_strand_id
1 'polypeptide(L)'
;MTQDMENEARPVPSKEEIIEKVIDILVREIAFIERDEVSRGTHLLNDFKIGHDDIAMFLTMTFKHFNIPVFIRDDFPLTVEGISNFIFEYIASGRKDEDPRDKQGLWGKFLKWISL
;
A
#
# COMPACT_ATOMS: atom_id res chain seq x y z
N MET A 1 3.41 13.35 -38.68
CA MET A 1 3.67 14.09 -37.43
C MET A 1 2.39 14.08 -36.64
N THR A 2 2.27 13.16 -35.68
CA THR A 2 1.13 13.09 -34.77
C THR A 2 1.73 12.97 -33.38
N GLN A 3 1.84 14.17 -32.80
CA GLN A 3 2.00 14.53 -31.40
C GLN A 3 2.16 13.36 -30.45
N ASP A 4 3.40 13.20 -29.97
CA ASP A 4 3.69 12.65 -28.65
C ASP A 4 2.79 13.38 -27.65
N MET A 5 1.66 12.77 -27.31
CA MET A 5 0.98 13.08 -26.06
C MET A 5 1.94 12.60 -24.98
N GLU A 6 2.82 13.52 -24.58
CA GLU A 6 3.54 13.44 -23.33
C GLU A 6 2.57 12.85 -22.32
N ASN A 7 2.92 11.68 -21.80
CA ASN A 7 2.41 11.19 -20.54
C ASN A 7 2.66 12.33 -19.55
N GLU A 8 1.71 13.26 -19.42
CA GLU A 8 1.74 14.27 -18.39
C GLU A 8 1.85 13.46 -17.11
N ALA A 9 3.05 13.45 -16.54
CA ALA A 9 3.32 12.75 -15.31
C ALA A 9 2.35 13.35 -14.31
N ARG A 10 1.30 12.59 -13.96
CA ARG A 10 0.36 13.03 -12.94
C ARG A 10 1.20 13.51 -11.76
N PRO A 11 0.94 14.71 -11.23
CA PRO A 11 1.73 15.25 -10.13
C PRO A 11 1.80 14.20 -9.04
N VAL A 12 3.00 14.00 -8.49
CA VAL A 12 3.20 13.08 -7.37
C VAL A 12 2.22 13.50 -6.27
N PRO A 13 1.31 12.62 -5.83
CA PRO A 13 0.35 12.96 -4.79
C PRO A 13 1.11 13.39 -3.53
N SER A 14 0.58 14.39 -2.85
CA SER A 14 1.09 14.82 -1.56
C SER A 14 0.99 13.67 -0.53
N LYS A 15 1.82 13.74 0.52
CA LYS A 15 1.77 12.75 1.60
C LYS A 15 0.38 12.69 2.24
N GLU A 16 -0.29 13.82 2.41
CA GLU A 16 -1.66 13.94 2.90
C GLU A 16 -2.67 13.20 2.01
N GLU A 17 -2.58 13.36 0.69
CA GLU A 17 -3.46 12.65 -0.26
C GLU A 17 -3.23 11.13 -0.22
N ILE A 18 -1.97 10.70 -0.07
CA ILE A 18 -1.63 9.28 0.11
C ILE A 18 -2.24 8.75 1.41
N ILE A 19 -2.09 9.47 2.52
CA ILE A 19 -2.65 9.06 3.83
C ILE A 19 -4.16 8.90 3.73
N GLU A 20 -4.88 9.88 3.23
CA GLU A 20 -6.34 9.80 3.11
C GLU A 20 -6.77 8.67 2.18
N LYS A 21 -6.01 8.41 1.11
CA LYS A 21 -6.29 7.29 0.21
C LYS A 21 -6.01 5.93 0.84
N VAL A 22 -4.95 5.80 1.63
CA VAL A 22 -4.66 4.57 2.42
C VAL A 22 -5.80 4.30 3.41
N ILE A 23 -6.29 5.34 4.09
CA ILE A 23 -7.42 5.20 5.03
C ILE A 23 -8.72 4.84 4.29
N ASP A 24 -9.01 5.49 3.15
CA ASP A 24 -10.16 5.18 2.29
C ASP A 24 -10.16 3.71 1.85
N ILE A 25 -9.01 3.18 1.44
CA ILE A 25 -8.88 1.76 1.11
C ILE A 25 -9.05 0.87 2.35
N LEU A 26 -8.48 1.26 3.49
CA LEU A 26 -8.63 0.48 4.73
C LEU A 26 -10.10 0.32 5.13
N VAL A 27 -10.85 1.43 5.19
CA VAL A 27 -12.28 1.46 5.53
C VAL A 27 -13.11 0.69 4.50
N ARG A 28 -12.75 0.77 3.21
CA ARG A 28 -13.49 0.07 2.15
C ARG A 28 -13.27 -1.44 2.18
N GLU A 29 -12.03 -1.89 2.39
CA GLU A 29 -11.68 -3.31 2.32
C GLU A 29 -11.94 -4.03 3.65
N ILE A 30 -11.92 -3.32 4.79
CA ILE A 30 -12.12 -3.89 6.12
C ILE A 30 -13.46 -3.41 6.69
N ALA A 31 -14.50 -4.21 6.48
CA ALA A 31 -15.90 -3.83 6.68
C ALA A 31 -16.32 -3.43 8.11
N PHE A 32 -15.49 -3.68 9.13
CA PHE A 32 -15.79 -3.35 10.53
C PHE A 32 -15.07 -2.09 11.04
N ILE A 33 -14.28 -1.42 10.20
CA ILE A 33 -13.54 -0.21 10.57
C ILE A 33 -14.25 1.02 10.03
N GLU A 34 -14.60 1.96 10.90
CA GLU A 34 -15.15 3.26 10.51
C GLU A 34 -14.04 4.32 10.36
N ARG A 35 -14.26 5.31 9.49
CA ARG A 35 -13.22 6.32 9.16
C ARG A 35 -12.78 7.12 10.38
N ASP A 36 -13.69 7.45 11.28
CA ASP A 36 -13.45 8.25 12.49
C ASP A 36 -12.65 7.48 13.55
N GLU A 37 -12.58 6.16 13.46
CA GLU A 37 -11.73 5.30 14.29
C GLU A 37 -10.26 5.28 13.81
N VAL A 38 -9.99 5.76 12.59
CA VAL A 38 -8.67 5.68 11.96
C VAL A 38 -7.91 6.99 12.05
N SER A 39 -6.69 6.91 12.57
CA SER A 39 -5.72 8.00 12.64
C SER A 39 -4.41 7.63 11.92
N ARG A 40 -3.52 8.60 11.73
CA ARG A 40 -2.17 8.36 11.16
C ARG A 40 -1.37 7.35 11.98
N GLY A 41 -1.55 7.35 13.30
CA GLY A 41 -0.83 6.46 14.22
C GLY A 41 -1.43 5.06 14.32
N THR A 42 -2.61 4.82 13.74
CA THR A 42 -3.32 3.55 13.86
C THR A 42 -2.47 2.40 13.33
N HIS A 43 -2.22 1.42 14.18
CA HIS A 43 -1.49 0.20 13.91
C HIS A 43 -2.47 -0.96 13.67
N LEU A 44 -2.53 -1.48 12.44
CA LEU A 44 -3.55 -2.43 12.00
C LEU A 44 -3.68 -3.68 12.89
N LEU A 45 -2.54 -4.25 13.31
CA LEU A 45 -2.53 -5.44 14.17
C LEU A 45 -2.85 -5.13 15.64
N ASN A 46 -2.38 -4.00 16.17
CA ASN A 46 -2.41 -3.74 17.62
C ASN A 46 -3.71 -3.04 18.05
N ASP A 47 -4.20 -2.13 17.22
CA ASP A 47 -5.38 -1.32 17.54
C ASP A 47 -6.67 -2.02 17.12
N PHE A 48 -6.68 -2.62 15.91
CA PHE A 48 -7.87 -3.26 15.35
C PHE A 48 -7.84 -4.79 15.36
N LYS A 49 -6.70 -5.40 15.72
CA LYS A 49 -6.53 -6.87 15.72
C LYS A 49 -6.89 -7.52 14.39
N ILE A 50 -6.64 -6.82 13.29
CA ILE A 50 -6.88 -7.34 11.94
C ILE A 50 -5.95 -8.53 11.71
N GLY A 51 -6.50 -9.64 11.21
CA GLY A 51 -5.71 -10.84 10.90
C GLY A 51 -4.71 -10.60 9.76
N HIS A 52 -3.66 -11.41 9.70
CA HIS A 52 -2.64 -11.30 8.66
C HIS A 52 -3.22 -11.43 7.24
N ASP A 53 -4.18 -12.31 7.02
CA ASP A 53 -4.87 -12.46 5.73
C ASP A 53 -5.55 -11.16 5.26
N ASP A 54 -6.31 -10.53 6.15
CA ASP A 54 -7.03 -9.29 5.86
C ASP A 54 -6.07 -8.11 5.65
N ILE A 55 -4.99 -8.03 6.45
CA ILE A 55 -3.94 -7.03 6.25
C ILE A 55 -3.25 -7.24 4.90
N ALA A 56 -2.96 -8.48 4.51
CA ALA A 56 -2.35 -8.80 3.21
C ALA A 56 -3.26 -8.40 2.05
N MET A 57 -4.56 -8.65 2.17
CA MET A 57 -5.55 -8.20 1.20
C MET A 57 -5.57 -6.67 1.09
N PHE A 58 -5.68 -5.97 2.22
CA PHE A 58 -5.66 -4.51 2.28
C PHE A 58 -4.38 -3.92 1.65
N LEU A 59 -3.20 -4.43 2.00
CA LEU A 59 -1.93 -3.97 1.45
C LEU A 59 -1.84 -4.23 -0.06
N THR A 60 -2.34 -5.38 -0.51
CA THR A 60 -2.41 -5.71 -1.94
C THR A 60 -3.27 -4.70 -2.71
N MET A 61 -4.44 -4.36 -2.18
CA MET A 61 -5.35 -3.39 -2.79
C MET A 61 -4.76 -1.97 -2.76
N THR A 62 -4.08 -1.62 -1.68
CA THR A 62 -3.37 -0.35 -1.53
C THR A 62 -2.26 -0.22 -2.56
N PHE A 63 -1.35 -1.20 -2.66
CA PHE A 63 -0.26 -1.14 -3.63
C PHE A 63 -0.73 -1.15 -5.07
N LYS A 64 -1.76 -1.94 -5.40
CA LYS A 64 -2.39 -1.90 -6.72
C LYS A 64 -2.93 -0.51 -7.06
N HIS A 65 -3.52 0.20 -6.10
CA HIS A 65 -4.02 1.56 -6.33
C HIS A 65 -2.92 2.53 -6.77
N PHE A 66 -1.73 2.41 -6.18
CA PHE A 66 -0.57 3.26 -6.48
C PHE A 66 0.36 2.71 -7.58
N ASN A 67 -0.02 1.62 -8.26
CA ASN A 67 0.81 0.90 -9.22
C ASN A 67 2.17 0.46 -8.64
N ILE A 68 2.19 0.07 -7.37
CA ILE A 68 3.36 -0.44 -6.66
C ILE A 68 3.31 -1.98 -6.68
N PRO A 69 4.44 -2.68 -6.93
CA PRO A 69 4.49 -4.13 -6.78
C PRO A 69 4.22 -4.53 -5.33
N VAL A 70 3.44 -5.60 -5.12
CA VAL A 70 3.16 -6.09 -3.77
C VAL A 70 4.45 -6.45 -3.06
N PHE A 71 4.69 -5.78 -1.94
CA PHE A 71 5.90 -5.92 -1.14
C PHE A 71 5.54 -6.04 0.33
N ILE A 72 5.66 -7.25 0.87
CA ILE A 72 5.46 -7.52 2.29
C ILE A 72 6.69 -8.26 2.82
N ARG A 73 7.23 -7.77 3.92
CA ARG A 73 8.31 -8.37 4.71
C ARG A 73 7.87 -8.44 6.17
N ASP A 74 8.51 -9.29 6.96
CA ASP A 74 8.14 -9.52 8.36
C ASP A 74 8.19 -8.23 9.21
N ASP A 75 9.02 -7.25 8.83
CA ASP A 75 9.22 -5.96 9.48
C ASP A 75 8.47 -4.80 8.80
N PHE A 76 7.51 -5.09 7.92
CA PHE A 76 6.78 -4.06 7.19
C PHE A 76 5.97 -3.17 8.16
N PRO A 77 6.05 -1.84 8.05
CA PRO A 77 5.41 -0.95 9.02
C PRO A 77 3.89 -0.96 8.85
N LEU A 78 3.17 -1.50 9.83
CA LEU A 78 1.71 -1.67 9.79
C LEU A 78 0.93 -0.48 10.40
N THR A 79 1.56 0.68 10.54
CA THR A 79 0.82 1.91 10.85
C THR A 79 0.35 2.58 9.56
N VAL A 80 -0.78 3.28 9.60
CA VAL A 80 -1.27 4.08 8.45
C VAL A 80 -0.18 5.03 7.94
N GLU A 81 0.51 5.73 8.84
CA GLU A 81 1.63 6.59 8.47
C GLU A 81 2.82 5.82 7.89
N GLY A 82 3.17 4.66 8.44
CA GLY A 82 4.26 3.83 7.95
C GLY A 82 4.03 3.33 6.52
N ILE A 83 2.82 2.83 6.25
CA ILE A 83 2.38 2.43 4.91
C ILE A 83 2.45 3.61 3.95
N SER A 84 1.94 4.77 4.37
CA SER A 84 1.90 5.99 3.55
C SER A 84 3.29 6.53 3.25
N ASN A 85 4.21 6.49 4.22
CA ASN A 85 5.61 6.86 4.03
C ASN A 85 6.28 5.96 3.00
N PHE A 86 6.08 4.64 3.09
CA PHE A 86 6.62 3.69 2.12
C PHE A 86 6.14 4.01 0.70
N ILE A 87 4.84 4.27 0.52
CA ILE A 87 4.25 4.61 -0.77
C ILE A 87 4.83 5.93 -1.31
N PHE A 88 4.89 6.96 -0.45
CA PHE A 88 5.44 8.26 -0.82
C PHE A 88 6.90 8.16 -1.26
N GLU A 89 7.75 7.48 -0.48
CA GLU A 89 9.16 7.27 -0.80
C GLU A 89 9.33 6.45 -2.09
N TYR A 90 8.47 5.43 -2.30
CA TYR A 90 8.50 4.63 -3.51
C TYR A 90 8.23 5.49 -4.76
N ILE A 91 7.13 6.26 -4.74
CA ILE A 91 6.75 7.14 -5.84
C ILE A 91 7.82 8.22 -6.06
N ALA A 92 8.29 8.86 -5.00
CA ALA A 92 9.30 9.91 -5.06
C ALA A 92 10.65 9.40 -5.58
N SER A 93 10.99 8.13 -5.33
CA SER A 93 12.22 7.53 -5.85
C SER A 93 12.23 7.33 -7.36
N GLY A 94 11.09 7.49 -8.04
CA GLY A 94 10.96 7.28 -9.48
C GLY A 94 11.21 5.83 -9.91
N ARG A 95 11.24 4.88 -8.96
CA ARG A 95 11.41 3.46 -9.25
C ARG A 95 10.26 2.99 -10.12
N LYS A 96 10.60 2.59 -11.33
CA LYS A 96 9.78 1.75 -12.18
C LYS A 96 10.31 0.33 -11.98
N ASP A 97 10.07 -0.27 -10.81
CA ASP A 97 10.48 -1.67 -10.66
C ASP A 97 9.73 -2.47 -11.72
N GLU A 98 10.49 -3.26 -12.47
CA GLU A 98 10.01 -4.20 -13.46
C GLU A 98 8.99 -5.16 -12.84
N ASP A 99 8.09 -5.62 -13.71
CA ASP A 99 6.91 -6.44 -13.49
C ASP A 99 6.88 -7.25 -12.16
N PRO A 100 5.79 -7.18 -11.35
CA PRO A 100 5.63 -8.00 -10.15
C PRO A 100 5.76 -9.53 -10.40
N ARG A 101 5.71 -9.98 -11.65
CA ARG A 101 5.97 -11.37 -12.06
C ARG A 101 7.46 -11.76 -12.03
N ASP A 102 8.39 -10.81 -12.08
CA ASP A 102 9.84 -11.10 -12.10
C ASP A 102 10.42 -11.31 -10.69
N LYS A 103 9.61 -11.10 -9.64
CA LYS A 103 10.04 -11.25 -8.25
C LYS A 103 9.52 -12.57 -7.63
N GLN A 104 10.00 -13.72 -8.14
CA GLN A 104 9.65 -15.07 -7.64
C GLN A 104 9.82 -15.23 -6.10
N GLY A 105 10.70 -14.47 -5.46
CA GLY A 105 10.91 -14.52 -4.00
C GLY A 105 9.95 -13.70 -3.14
N LEU A 106 9.23 -12.73 -3.73
CA LEU A 106 8.29 -11.86 -2.99
C LEU A 106 6.95 -12.52 -2.75
N TRP A 107 6.45 -13.29 -3.72
CA TRP A 107 5.26 -14.12 -3.55
C TRP A 107 5.46 -15.21 -2.49
N GLY A 108 6.64 -15.82 -2.40
CA GLY A 108 6.94 -16.79 -1.33
C GLY A 108 6.92 -16.18 0.07
N LYS A 109 7.45 -14.95 0.23
CA LYS A 109 7.38 -14.21 1.50
C LYS A 109 5.96 -13.80 1.85
N PHE A 110 5.21 -13.32 0.85
CA PHE A 110 3.80 -12.99 0.99
C PHE A 110 2.97 -14.20 1.45
N LEU A 111 3.12 -15.35 0.78
CA LEU A 111 2.40 -16.58 1.11
C LEU A 111 2.76 -17.14 2.50
N LYS A 112 4.02 -16.99 2.92
CA LYS A 112 4.43 -17.35 4.29
C LYS A 112 3.80 -16.42 5.32
N TRP A 113 3.74 -15.13 5.03
CA TRP A 113 3.27 -14.12 5.96
C TRP A 113 1.77 -14.22 6.24
N ILE A 114 0.97 -14.54 5.23
CA ILE A 114 -0.47 -14.82 5.41
C ILE A 114 -0.73 -16.11 6.22
N SER A 115 0.22 -17.04 6.26
CA SER A 115 0.08 -18.30 7.01
C SER A 115 0.46 -18.22 8.49
N LEU A 116 0.87 -17.03 8.98
CA LEU A 116 1.23 -16.76 10.38
C LEU A 116 -0.01 -16.43 11.23
#